data_AF-O93341-F1
#
_entry.id   AF-O93341-F1
#
_cell.length_a   1.000
_cell.length_b   1.000
_cell.length_c   1.000
_cell.angle_alpha   90.00
_cell.angle_beta   90.00
_cell.angle_gamma   90.00
#
_symmetry.space_group_name_H-M   'P 1'
#
loop_
_entity.id
_entity.type
_entity.pdbx_description
1 polymer ?
#
loop_
_entity_poly.entity_id
_entity_poly.type
_entity_poly.pdbx_seq_one_letter_code
_entity_poly.pdbx_strand_id
1 'polypeptide(L)'
;GGRLGKVKGPTFRISGVQVNAKLVISHEEELAPLHKSIPSDPEERKRYVVPCHTKAAHFDIDWGKEDDSNLLIGIYEYGYGSWEMIKMDPDLSLTQKILPDDPDKKPQAKQLQTRA
;
A
#
# COMPACT_ATOMS: atom_id res chain seq x y z
N GLY A 1 -19.33 33.52 17.45
CA GLY A 1 -20.10 32.50 16.71
C GLY A 1 -19.56 32.41 15.30
N GLY A 2 -19.36 31.18 14.79
CA GLY A 2 -18.89 30.94 13.42
C GLY A 2 -17.81 29.86 13.37
N ARG A 3 -18.21 28.59 13.42
CA ARG A 3 -17.33 27.51 12.96
C ARG A 3 -17.12 27.73 11.47
N LEU A 4 -15.94 28.18 11.07
CA LEU A 4 -15.48 28.13 9.68
C LEU A 4 -15.58 26.66 9.25
N GLY A 5 -16.67 26.32 8.55
CA GLY A 5 -16.84 25.00 7.97
C GLY A 5 -15.65 24.71 7.07
N LYS A 6 -15.06 23.52 7.20
CA LYS A 6 -13.98 23.05 6.31
C LYS A 6 -14.39 23.35 4.87
N VAL A 7 -13.71 24.29 4.23
CA VAL A 7 -13.90 24.59 2.81
C VAL A 7 -13.58 23.30 2.06
N LYS A 8 -14.60 22.71 1.42
CA LYS A 8 -14.39 21.53 0.59
C LYS A 8 -13.44 21.93 -0.54
N GLY A 9 -12.38 21.14 -0.74
CA GLY A 9 -11.40 21.37 -1.80
C GLY A 9 -12.03 21.35 -3.20
N PRO A 10 -11.27 21.72 -4.25
CA PRO A 10 -11.78 21.75 -5.61
C PRO A 10 -12.36 20.39 -6.04
N THR A 11 -13.56 20.41 -6.62
CA THR A 11 -14.22 19.22 -7.17
C THR A 11 -14.65 19.45 -8.61
N PHE A 12 -14.64 18.38 -9.41
CA PHE A 12 -15.19 18.38 -10.76
C PHE A 12 -16.06 17.12 -10.96
N ARG A 13 -16.80 17.04 -12.06
CA ARG A 13 -17.65 15.88 -12.36
C ARG A 13 -17.12 15.13 -13.57
N ILE A 14 -17.07 13.80 -13.44
CA ILE A 14 -16.94 12.88 -14.57
C ILE A 14 -18.28 12.14 -14.65
N SER A 15 -19.09 12.45 -15.65
CA SER A 15 -20.48 11.99 -15.74
C SER A 15 -21.26 12.35 -14.46
N GLY A 16 -21.85 11.36 -13.77
CA GLY A 16 -22.59 11.56 -12.51
C GLY A 16 -21.73 11.60 -11.24
N VAL A 17 -20.43 11.33 -11.33
CA VAL A 17 -19.55 11.18 -10.16
C VAL A 17 -18.83 12.49 -9.84
N GLN A 18 -18.96 12.99 -8.62
CA GLN A 18 -18.19 14.13 -8.11
C GLN A 18 -16.83 13.65 -7.62
N VAL A 19 -15.76 14.17 -8.21
CA VAL A 19 -14.37 13.84 -7.89
C VAL A 19 -13.75 14.98 -7.09
N ASN A 20 -13.08 14.64 -5.98
CA ASN A 20 -12.29 15.59 -5.19
C ASN A 20 -10.86 15.65 -5.73
N ALA A 21 -10.54 16.70 -6.48
CA ALA A 21 -9.25 16.83 -7.16
C ALA A 21 -8.08 16.88 -6.16
N LYS A 22 -8.25 17.56 -5.02
CA LYS A 22 -7.21 17.64 -4.00
C LYS A 22 -6.90 16.27 -3.39
N LEU A 23 -7.92 15.44 -3.19
CA LEU A 23 -7.74 14.09 -2.64
C LEU A 23 -6.99 13.18 -3.63
N VAL A 24 -7.36 13.24 -4.92
CA VAL A 24 -6.69 12.45 -5.96
C VAL A 24 -5.21 12.81 -6.06
N ILE A 25 -4.88 14.11 -6.10
CA ILE A 25 -3.49 14.57 -6.18
C ILE A 25 -2.71 14.17 -4.92
N SER A 26 -3.29 14.31 -3.72
CA SER A 26 -2.62 13.92 -2.46
C SER A 26 -2.20 12.45 -2.47
N HIS A 27 -3.07 11.55 -2.96
CA HIS A 27 -2.74 10.14 -3.04
C HIS A 27 -1.71 9.82 -4.12
N GLU A 28 -1.71 10.56 -5.24
CA GLU A 28 -0.66 10.43 -6.26
C GLU A 28 0.71 10.84 -5.70
N GLU A 29 0.77 11.97 -4.99
CA GLU A 29 1.98 12.46 -4.33
C GLU A 29 2.49 11.48 -3.25
N GLU A 30 1.59 10.85 -2.48
CA GLU A 30 1.93 9.81 -1.50
C GLU A 30 2.55 8.57 -2.16
N LEU A 31 2.12 8.20 -3.36
CA LEU A 31 2.61 7.02 -4.09
C LEU A 31 3.80 7.33 -5.03
N ALA A 32 4.12 8.61 -5.27
CA ALA A 32 5.22 9.01 -6.14
C ALA A 32 6.59 8.41 -5.75
N PRO A 33 6.98 8.29 -4.46
CA PRO A 33 8.23 7.64 -4.08
C PRO A 33 8.28 6.17 -4.48
N LEU A 34 7.15 5.45 -4.33
CA LEU A 34 7.05 4.06 -4.73
C LEU A 34 7.21 3.92 -6.24
N HIS A 35 6.49 4.73 -7.02
CA HIS A 35 6.57 4.73 -8.48
C HIS A 35 7.98 4.97 -9.01
N LYS A 36 8.76 5.83 -8.33
CA LYS A 36 10.16 6.12 -8.69
C LYS A 36 11.14 5.01 -8.28
N SER A 37 10.80 4.23 -7.25
CA SER A 37 11.72 3.25 -6.65
C SER A 37 11.59 1.86 -7.26
N ILE A 38 10.38 1.48 -7.67
CA ILE A 38 10.09 0.15 -8.20
C ILE A 38 10.40 0.11 -9.71
N PRO A 39 11.19 -0.86 -10.20
CA PRO A 39 11.44 -1.00 -11.63
C PRO A 39 10.17 -1.26 -12.43
N SER A 40 10.06 -0.59 -13.57
CA SER A 40 8.97 -0.84 -14.53
C SER A 40 9.12 -2.19 -15.22
N ASP A 41 10.36 -2.66 -15.41
CA ASP A 41 10.64 -3.99 -15.96
C ASP A 41 10.17 -5.08 -14.99
N PRO A 42 9.32 -6.03 -15.42
CA PRO A 42 8.79 -7.08 -14.55
C PRO A 42 9.85 -7.98 -13.92
N GLU A 43 10.93 -8.30 -14.63
CA GLU A 43 11.96 -9.21 -14.15
C GLU A 43 12.88 -8.52 -13.14
N GLU A 44 13.23 -7.25 -13.36
CA GLU A 44 13.91 -6.43 -12.36
C GLU A 44 13.04 -6.20 -11.12
N ARG A 45 11.73 -5.98 -11.30
CA ARG A 45 10.78 -5.77 -10.20
C ARG A 45 10.68 -6.98 -9.29
N LYS A 46 10.62 -8.21 -9.84
CA LYS A 46 10.63 -9.45 -9.04
C LYS A 46 11.87 -9.59 -8.14
N ARG A 47 12.97 -8.91 -8.50
CA ARG A 47 14.23 -8.91 -7.72
C ARG A 47 14.40 -7.65 -6.88
N TYR A 48 13.41 -6.76 -6.84
CA TYR A 48 13.48 -5.54 -6.06
C TYR A 48 13.64 -5.86 -4.58
N VAL A 49 14.58 -5.18 -3.94
CA VAL A 49 14.78 -5.23 -2.49
C VAL A 49 14.89 -3.81 -1.99
N VAL A 50 14.17 -3.49 -0.92
CA VAL A 50 14.21 -2.16 -0.28
C VAL A 50 15.68 -1.78 -0.01
N PRO A 51 16.19 -0.62 -0.46
CA PRO A 51 17.63 -0.33 -0.36
C PRO A 51 18.08 0.09 1.04
N CYS A 52 17.14 0.32 1.97
CA CYS A 52 17.42 0.81 3.32
C CYS A 52 17.14 -0.24 4.41
N HIS A 53 17.56 0.08 5.63
CA HIS A 53 17.18 -0.67 6.83
C HIS A 53 15.72 -0.35 7.20
N THR A 54 14.93 -1.40 7.46
CA THR A 54 13.56 -1.27 7.95
C THR A 54 13.50 -1.68 9.43
N LYS A 55 12.75 -0.90 10.23
CA LYS A 55 12.51 -1.24 11.64
C LYS A 55 11.77 -2.58 11.77
N ALA A 56 11.86 -3.23 12.92
CA ALA A 56 11.06 -4.43 13.20
C ALA A 56 9.56 -4.18 12.98
N ALA A 57 8.87 -5.13 12.35
CA ALA A 57 7.45 -4.99 12.04
C ALA A 57 6.54 -5.21 13.25
N HIS A 58 7.01 -5.96 14.26
CA HIS A 58 6.23 -6.32 15.46
C HIS A 58 4.90 -7.02 15.12
N PHE A 59 4.94 -7.92 14.14
CA PHE A 59 3.87 -8.88 13.85
C PHE A 59 4.09 -10.16 14.64
N ASP A 60 3.12 -11.08 14.59
CA ASP A 60 3.17 -12.34 15.33
C ASP A 60 3.94 -13.44 14.55
N ILE A 61 4.67 -13.05 13.51
CA ILE A 61 5.40 -13.90 12.57
C ILE A 61 6.77 -13.30 12.26
N ASP A 62 7.67 -14.12 11.72
CA ASP A 62 8.91 -13.64 11.12
C ASP A 62 8.59 -12.76 9.90
N TRP A 63 9.01 -11.50 9.99
CA TRP A 63 8.81 -10.50 8.96
C TRP A 63 10.15 -9.82 8.65
N GLY A 64 10.64 -10.08 7.46
CA GLY A 64 11.95 -9.63 7.00
C GLY A 64 11.90 -8.52 5.96
N LYS A 65 13.10 -8.16 5.52
CA LYS A 65 13.31 -7.18 4.44
C LYS A 65 12.71 -7.64 3.10
N GLU A 66 12.74 -8.93 2.83
CA GLU A 66 12.11 -9.52 1.64
C GLU A 66 10.59 -9.36 1.68
N ASP A 67 9.97 -9.54 2.86
CA ASP A 67 8.53 -9.35 3.04
C ASP A 67 8.12 -7.88 2.84
N ASP A 68 8.90 -6.92 3.34
CA ASP A 68 8.70 -5.50 3.04
C ASP A 68 8.80 -5.23 1.53
N SER A 69 9.78 -5.84 0.87
CA SER A 69 10.02 -5.63 -0.57
C SER A 69 8.86 -6.18 -1.40
N ASN A 70 8.40 -7.39 -1.09
CA ASN A 70 7.25 -8.01 -1.76
C ASN A 70 5.94 -7.28 -1.46
N LEU A 71 5.77 -6.71 -0.26
CA LEU A 71 4.62 -5.86 0.05
C LEU A 71 4.60 -4.61 -0.84
N LEU A 72 5.75 -3.95 -1.03
CA LEU A 72 5.85 -2.77 -1.91
C LEU A 72 5.68 -3.12 -3.38
N ILE A 73 6.20 -4.26 -3.85
CA ILE A 73 5.94 -4.78 -5.20
C ILE A 73 4.43 -5.01 -5.38
N GLY A 74 3.78 -5.67 -4.42
CA GLY A 74 2.34 -5.90 -4.44
C GLY A 74 1.52 -4.61 -4.49
N ILE A 75 1.91 -3.58 -3.73
CA ILE A 75 1.26 -2.26 -3.78
C ILE A 75 1.44 -1.62 -5.15
N TYR A 76 2.61 -1.77 -5.77
CA TYR A 76 2.86 -1.25 -7.11
C TYR A 76 2.00 -1.96 -8.18
N GLU A 77 1.84 -3.28 -8.08
CA GLU A 77 1.13 -4.08 -9.10
C GLU A 77 -0.40 -4.07 -8.91
N TYR A 78 -0.88 -4.12 -7.67
CA TYR A 78 -2.30 -4.26 -7.35
C TYR A 78 -2.94 -2.99 -6.78
N GLY A 79 -2.13 -2.00 -6.41
CA GLY A 79 -2.58 -0.76 -5.77
C GLY A 79 -2.58 -0.81 -4.25
N TYR A 80 -2.40 0.35 -3.63
CA TYR A 80 -2.45 0.53 -2.18
C TYR A 80 -3.83 0.16 -1.63
N GLY A 81 -3.86 -0.69 -0.60
CA GLY A 81 -5.11 -1.17 -0.01
C GLY A 81 -5.63 -2.48 -0.62
N SER A 82 -5.09 -2.94 -1.74
CA SER A 82 -5.50 -4.19 -2.42
C SER A 82 -4.89 -5.43 -1.76
N TRP A 83 -4.96 -5.51 -0.42
CA TRP A 83 -4.28 -6.55 0.38
C TRP A 83 -4.70 -7.97 0.03
N GLU A 84 -5.97 -8.17 -0.33
CA GLU A 84 -6.47 -9.49 -0.73
C GLU A 84 -5.85 -9.95 -2.06
N MET A 85 -5.73 -9.04 -3.04
CA MET A 85 -5.06 -9.34 -4.31
C MET A 85 -3.57 -9.66 -4.07
N ILE A 86 -2.92 -8.88 -3.20
CA ILE A 86 -1.51 -9.10 -2.82
C ILE A 86 -1.33 -10.46 -2.12
N LYS A 87 -2.28 -10.89 -1.27
CA LYS A 87 -2.26 -12.21 -0.64
C LYS A 87 -2.43 -13.33 -1.65
N MET A 88 -3.31 -13.13 -2.63
CA MET A 88 -3.62 -14.13 -3.67
C MET A 88 -2.49 -14.34 -4.68
N ASP A 89 -1.52 -13.44 -4.76
CA ASP A 89 -0.37 -13.59 -5.63
C ASP A 89 0.63 -14.63 -5.08
N PRO A 90 0.82 -15.79 -5.76
CA PRO A 90 1.75 -16.81 -5.32
C PRO A 90 3.22 -16.39 -5.46
N ASP A 91 3.55 -15.42 -6.31
CA ASP A 91 4.93 -15.02 -6.61
C ASP A 91 5.49 -14.05 -5.55
N LEU A 92 4.62 -13.38 -4.78
CA LEU A 92 5.02 -12.46 -3.71
C LEU A 92 5.40 -13.15 -2.40
N SER A 93 5.19 -14.46 -2.27
CA SER A 93 5.48 -15.21 -1.03
C SER A 93 4.79 -14.65 0.24
N LEU A 94 3.68 -13.92 0.07
CA LEU A 94 2.92 -13.31 1.17
C LEU A 94 1.64 -14.09 1.53
N THR A 95 1.22 -15.04 0.69
CA THR A 95 -0.07 -15.76 0.81
C THR A 95 -0.32 -16.36 2.20
N GLN A 96 0.71 -16.94 2.81
CA GLN A 96 0.62 -17.59 4.13
C GLN A 96 1.08 -16.66 5.28
N LYS A 97 1.44 -15.40 4.97
CA LYS A 97 1.97 -14.45 5.94
C LYS A 97 0.98 -13.34 6.27
N ILE A 98 0.20 -12.85 5.31
CA ILE A 98 -0.70 -11.70 5.52
C ILE A 98 -2.17 -12.11 5.59
N LEU A 99 -2.96 -11.29 6.28
CA LEU A 99 -4.41 -11.51 6.51
C LEU A 99 -4.72 -12.94 6.96
N PRO A 100 -4.14 -13.40 8.08
CA PRO A 100 -4.47 -14.72 8.61
C PRO A 100 -5.97 -14.80 8.91
N ASP A 101 -6.54 -15.99 8.76
CA ASP A 101 -7.98 -16.25 8.98
C ASP A 101 -8.42 -15.93 10.43
N ASP A 102 -7.48 -16.07 11.38
CA ASP A 102 -7.64 -15.64 12.76
C ASP A 102 -7.48 -14.11 12.85
N PRO A 103 -8.54 -13.35 13.18
CA PRO A 103 -8.52 -11.89 13.19
C PRO A 103 -7.60 -11.31 14.27
N ASP A 104 -7.23 -12.08 15.29
CA ASP A 104 -6.33 -11.64 16.36
C ASP A 104 -4.85 -11.78 15.98
N LYS A 105 -4.55 -12.51 14.90
CA LYS A 105 -3.18 -12.66 14.36
C LYS A 105 -2.84 -11.54 13.37
N LYS A 106 -1.59 -11.10 13.40
CA LYS A 106 -1.04 -10.04 12.55
C LYS A 106 -0.13 -10.61 11.45
N PRO A 107 -0.01 -9.90 10.31
CA PRO A 107 -0.64 -8.61 9.99
C PRO A 107 -2.03 -8.70 9.36
N GLN A 108 -2.99 -7.94 9.90
CA GLN A 108 -4.26 -7.61 9.24
C GLN A 108 -4.12 -6.32 8.42
N ALA A 109 -5.16 -5.93 7.70
CA ALA A 109 -5.17 -4.73 6.86
C ALA A 109 -4.66 -3.46 7.56
N LYS A 110 -4.97 -3.26 8.85
CA LYS A 110 -4.49 -2.12 9.63
C LYS A 110 -2.97 -2.12 9.82
N GLN A 111 -2.39 -3.30 10.08
CA GLN A 111 -0.94 -3.44 10.22
C GLN A 111 -0.23 -3.25 8.89
N LEU A 112 -0.78 -3.80 7.80
CA LEU A 112 -0.26 -3.58 6.44
C LEU A 112 -0.29 -2.09 6.07
N GLN A 113 -1.40 -1.40 6.36
CA GLN A 113 -1.52 0.04 6.14
C GLN A 113 -0.50 0.86 6.95
N THR A 114 -0.15 0.41 8.16
CA THR A 114 0.85 1.08 9.02
C THR A 114 2.28 0.79 8.55
N ARG A 115 2.49 -0.31 7.82
CA ARG A 115 3.80 -0.77 7.38
C ARG A 115 4.19 -0.26 6.00
N ALA A 116 3.21 -0.21 5.09
CA ALA A 116 3.31 0.35 3.74
C ALA A 116 3.66 1.83 3.76
#